data_AF-A0A6M0QD01-F1
#
_entry.id   AF-A0A6M0QD01-F1
#
_cell.length_a   1.000
_cell.length_b   1.000
_cell.length_c   1.000
_cell.angle_alpha   90.00
_cell.angle_beta   90.00
_cell.angle_gamma   90.00
#
_symmetry.space_group_name_H-M   'P 1'
#
loop_
_entity.id
_entity.type
_entity.pdbx_description
1 polymer ?
#
loop_
_entity_poly.entity_id
_entity_poly.type
_entity_poly.pdbx_seq_one_letter_code
_entity_poly.pdbx_strand_id
1 'polypeptide(L)'
;MDSFKNDKIKQIQSDYHKIVEQREKLVLYRRRGLIRRLTAFGVIVGILGYIMISTFLSQIAAYENKLEERDHLQAELLGMEKKQVKLEEEIVKLNDDEYIAKIARRDYFLSEDHEIIFSIPDED
;
A
#
# COMPACT_ATOMS: atom_id res chain seq x y z
N MET A 1 -76.33 -4.35 -42.62
CA MET A 1 -76.27 -3.00 -43.22
C MET A 1 -75.66 -2.07 -42.18
N ASP A 2 -74.55 -1.37 -42.38
CA ASP A 2 -73.55 -1.35 -43.43
C ASP A 2 -72.22 -0.90 -42.81
N SER A 3 -71.12 -1.41 -43.39
CA SER A 3 -69.74 -1.13 -43.03
C SER A 3 -69.35 0.29 -43.46
N PHE A 4 -69.12 1.20 -42.51
CA PHE A 4 -68.47 2.48 -42.80
C PHE A 4 -66.97 2.27 -42.99
N LYS A 5 -66.63 2.27 -44.28
CA LYS A 5 -65.33 2.12 -44.92
C LYS A 5 -64.30 3.09 -44.32
N ASN A 6 -63.22 2.52 -43.81
CA ASN A 6 -62.03 3.21 -43.35
C ASN A 6 -61.28 3.75 -44.59
N ASP A 7 -61.63 4.95 -45.03
CA ASP A 7 -60.95 5.61 -46.14
C ASP A 7 -59.53 5.99 -45.69
N LYS A 8 -58.54 5.23 -46.19
CA LYS A 8 -57.12 5.53 -46.08
C LYS A 8 -56.85 6.94 -46.60
N ILE A 9 -56.77 7.92 -45.71
CA ILE A 9 -56.21 9.24 -46.02
C ILE A 9 -54.75 9.02 -46.41
N LYS A 10 -54.44 9.14 -47.71
CA LYS A 10 -53.07 9.05 -48.21
C LYS A 10 -52.34 10.32 -47.79
N GLN A 11 -51.25 10.17 -47.04
CA GLN A 11 -50.34 11.27 -46.75
C GLN A 11 -49.92 11.97 -48.05
N ILE A 12 -49.82 13.30 -48.00
CA ILE A 12 -49.40 14.13 -49.13
C ILE A 12 -47.99 13.68 -49.52
N GLN A 13 -47.87 13.01 -50.67
CA GLN A 13 -46.58 12.59 -51.24
C GLN A 13 -45.89 13.81 -51.85
N SER A 14 -45.42 14.71 -51.00
CA SER A 14 -44.60 15.84 -51.42
C SER A 14 -43.13 15.43 -51.47
N ASP A 15 -42.40 15.88 -52.49
CA ASP A 15 -40.95 15.67 -52.58
C ASP A 15 -40.20 16.27 -51.38
N TYR A 16 -40.77 17.32 -50.76
CA TYR A 16 -40.26 17.86 -49.51
C TYR A 16 -40.29 16.83 -48.37
N HIS A 17 -41.37 16.05 -48.25
CA HIS A 17 -41.52 15.04 -47.20
C HIS A 17 -40.47 13.93 -47.36
N LYS A 18 -40.20 13.51 -48.61
CA LYS A 18 -39.13 12.54 -48.92
C LYS A 18 -37.75 13.05 -48.49
N ILE A 19 -37.46 14.34 -48.70
CA ILE A 19 -36.17 14.94 -48.31
C ILE A 19 -36.02 14.97 -46.78
N VAL A 20 -37.09 15.30 -46.05
CA VAL A 20 -37.10 15.30 -44.57
C VAL A 20 -36.87 13.89 -44.03
N GLU A 21 -37.60 12.89 -44.52
CA GLU A 21 -37.41 11.48 -44.10
C GLU A 21 -35.99 10.97 -44.39
N GLN A 22 -35.41 11.32 -45.54
CA GLN A 22 -34.03 10.95 -45.88
C GLN A 22 -33.03 11.60 -44.93
N ARG A 23 -33.21 12.87 -44.58
CA ARG A 23 -32.35 13.56 -43.59
C ARG A 23 -32.45 12.92 -42.22
N GLU A 24 -33.65 12.58 -41.76
CA GLU A 24 -33.83 11.91 -40.47
C GLU A 24 -33.12 10.55 -40.44
N LYS A 25 -33.28 9.74 -41.50
CA LYS A 25 -32.58 8.45 -41.63
C LYS A 25 -31.05 8.64 -41.58
N LEU A 26 -30.50 9.62 -42.30
CA LEU A 26 -29.06 9.93 -42.28
C LEU A 26 -28.56 10.34 -40.89
N VAL A 27 -29.31 11.18 -40.16
CA VAL A 27 -28.98 11.58 -38.78
C VAL A 27 -29.00 10.36 -37.85
N LEU A 28 -29.99 9.47 -37.99
CA LEU A 28 -30.07 8.24 -37.22
C LEU A 28 -28.89 7.29 -37.50
N TYR A 29 -28.47 7.13 -38.76
CA TYR A 29 -27.31 6.32 -39.12
C TYR A 29 -26.00 6.90 -38.54
N ARG A 30 -25.81 8.22 -38.63
CA ARG A 30 -24.65 8.90 -38.03
C ARG A 30 -24.63 8.73 -36.50
N ARG A 31 -25.78 8.90 -35.83
CA ARG A 31 -25.90 8.76 -34.38
C ARG A 31 -25.62 7.33 -33.92
N ARG A 32 -26.10 6.31 -34.65
CA ARG A 32 -25.78 4.90 -34.36
C ARG A 32 -24.28 4.61 -34.45
N GLY A 33 -23.60 5.15 -35.46
CA GLY A 33 -22.15 5.01 -35.60
C GLY A 33 -21.38 5.67 -34.44
N LEU A 34 -21.81 6.87 -34.02
CA LEU A 34 -21.21 7.59 -32.91
C LEU A 34 -21.42 6.85 -31.58
N ILE A 35 -22.63 6.37 -31.29
CA ILE A 35 -22.92 5.58 -30.09
C ILE A 35 -22.07 4.31 -30.05
N ARG A 36 -21.96 3.57 -31.17
CA ARG A 36 -21.11 2.36 -31.24
C ARG A 36 -19.65 2.63 -30.92
N ARG A 37 -19.09 3.74 -31.44
CA ARG A 37 -17.71 4.15 -31.16
C ARG A 37 -17.53 4.54 -29.70
N LEU A 38 -18.46 5.31 -29.13
CA LEU A 38 -18.43 5.71 -27.72
C LEU A 38 -18.60 4.52 -26.78
N THR A 39 -19.46 3.55 -27.11
CA THR A 39 -19.61 2.33 -26.31
C THR A 39 -18.34 1.49 -26.34
N ALA A 40 -17.70 1.34 -27.51
CA ALA A 40 -16.44 0.61 -27.60
C ALA A 40 -15.33 1.28 -26.78
N PHE A 41 -15.23 2.62 -26.86
CA PHE A 41 -14.31 3.39 -26.03
C PHE A 41 -14.63 3.26 -24.53
N GLY A 42 -15.90 3.33 -24.15
CA GLY A 42 -16.34 3.16 -22.77
C GLY A 42 -16.00 1.79 -22.20
N VAL A 43 -16.12 0.72 -23.00
CA VAL A 43 -15.69 -0.63 -22.58
C VAL A 43 -14.18 -0.67 -22.34
N ILE A 44 -13.38 -0.09 -23.23
CA ILE A 44 -11.92 -0.03 -23.06
C ILE A 44 -11.55 0.72 -21.78
N VAL A 45 -12.14 1.90 -21.56
CA VAL A 45 -11.92 2.68 -20.34
C VAL A 45 -12.40 1.93 -19.10
N GLY A 46 -13.51 1.20 -19.17
CA GLY A 46 -14.02 0.38 -18.08
C GLY A 46 -13.06 -0.75 -17.70
N ILE A 47 -12.49 -1.44 -18.69
CA ILE A 47 -11.48 -2.50 -18.46
C ILE A 47 -10.22 -1.89 -17.84
N LEU A 48 -9.71 -0.79 -18.38
CA LEU A 48 -8.53 -0.12 -17.83
C LEU A 48 -8.78 0.38 -16.40
N GLY A 49 -9.94 0.97 -16.15
CA GLY A 49 -10.34 1.42 -14.81
C GLY A 49 -10.45 0.27 -13.82
N TYR A 50 -11.02 -0.87 -14.23
CA TYR A 50 -11.09 -2.08 -13.41
C TYR A 50 -9.70 -2.59 -13.03
N ILE A 51 -8.78 -2.69 -14.01
CA ILE A 51 -7.39 -3.08 -13.75
C ILE A 51 -6.74 -2.10 -12.77
N MET A 52 -6.88 -0.78 -12.99
CA MET A 52 -6.31 0.24 -12.11
C MET A 52 -6.81 0.15 -10.67
N ILE A 53 -8.12 -0.03 -10.47
CA ILE A 53 -8.71 -0.14 -9.13
C ILE A 53 -8.20 -1.42 -8.44
N SER A 54 -8.16 -2.54 -9.17
CA SER A 54 -7.70 -3.82 -8.62
C SER A 54 -6.23 -3.79 -8.17
N THR A 55 -5.36 -3.15 -8.96
CA THR A 55 -3.95 -3.00 -8.62
C THR A 55 -3.75 -2.00 -7.49
N PHE A 56 -4.50 -0.91 -7.46
CA PHE A 56 -4.42 0.09 -6.39
C PHE A 56 -4.81 -0.49 -5.03
N LEU A 57 -5.89 -1.27 -4.96
CA LEU A 57 -6.30 -1.95 -3.72
C LEU A 57 -5.24 -2.95 -3.23
N SER A 58 -4.65 -3.71 -4.16
CA SER A 58 -3.59 -4.68 -3.83
C SER A 58 -2.31 -3.99 -3.33
N GLN A 59 -1.99 -2.82 -3.89
CA GLN A 59 -0.84 -2.02 -3.47
C GLN A 59 -1.02 -1.42 -2.08
N ILE A 60 -2.23 -0.99 -1.71
CA ILE A 60 -2.50 -0.46 -0.36
C ILE A 60 -2.24 -1.52 0.71
N ALA A 61 -2.78 -2.74 0.53
CA ALA A 61 -2.56 -3.82 1.48
C ALA A 61 -1.06 -4.21 1.59
N ALA A 62 -0.35 -4.22 0.46
CA ALA A 62 1.09 -4.47 0.45
C ALA A 62 1.90 -3.31 1.05
N TYR A 63 1.39 -2.08 1.00
CA TYR A 63 2.05 -0.90 1.56
C TYR A 63 2.00 -0.90 3.09
N GLU A 64 0.84 -1.21 3.67
CA GLU A 64 0.68 -1.27 5.14
C GLU A 64 1.61 -2.32 5.76
N ASN A 65 1.63 -3.54 5.21
CA ASN A 65 2.51 -4.61 5.67
C ASN A 65 4.00 -4.21 5.61
N LYS A 66 4.39 -3.48 4.54
CA LYS A 66 5.76 -2.98 4.41
C LYS A 66 6.09 -1.90 5.42
N LEU A 67 5.11 -1.10 5.83
CA LEU A 67 5.30 -0.04 6.82
C LEU A 67 5.55 -0.66 8.21
N GLU A 68 4.73 -1.63 8.59
CA GLU A 68 4.90 -2.37 9.84
C GLU A 68 6.23 -3.14 9.88
N GLU A 69 6.60 -3.81 8.79
CA GLU A 69 7.89 -4.50 8.67
C GLU A 69 9.08 -3.54 8.77
N ARG A 70 8.96 -2.33 8.17
CA ARG A 70 9.99 -1.29 8.29
C ARG A 70 10.16 -0.83 9.73
N ASP A 71 9.06 -0.55 10.43
CA ASP A 71 9.10 -0.08 11.81
C ASP A 71 9.67 -1.15 12.75
N HIS A 72 9.29 -2.42 12.56
CA HIS A 72 9.84 -3.54 13.31
C HIS A 72 11.36 -3.68 13.10
N LEU A 73 11.80 -3.70 11.85
CA LEU A 73 13.24 -3.80 11.51
C LEU A 73 14.02 -2.59 12.03
N GLN A 74 13.43 -1.40 12.02
CA GLN A 74 14.07 -0.20 12.57
C GLN A 74 14.22 -0.28 14.09
N ALA A 75 13.20 -0.78 14.80
CA ALA A 75 13.29 -1.02 16.25
C ALA A 75 14.35 -2.09 16.58
N GLU A 76 14.43 -3.15 15.79
CA GLU A 76 15.44 -4.20 15.93
C GLU A 76 16.85 -3.65 15.73
N LEU A 77 17.08 -2.86 14.67
CA LEU A 77 18.35 -2.20 14.39
C LEU A 77 18.79 -1.30 15.54
N LEU A 78 17.90 -0.45 16.05
CA LEU A 78 18.21 0.41 17.20
C LEU A 78 18.54 -0.41 18.46
N GLY A 79 17.87 -1.56 18.65
CA GLY A 79 18.17 -2.48 19.73
C GLY A 79 19.56 -3.13 19.57
N MET A 80 19.92 -3.53 18.35
CA MET A 80 21.24 -4.08 18.04
C MET A 80 22.35 -3.06 18.20
N GLU A 81 22.16 -1.82 17.74
CA GLU A 81 23.14 -0.74 17.87
C GLU A 81 23.42 -0.41 19.33
N LYS A 82 22.38 -0.31 20.18
CA LYS A 82 22.55 -0.13 21.62
C LYS A 82 23.34 -1.28 22.27
N LYS A 83 23.05 -2.53 21.88
CA LYS A 83 23.79 -3.69 22.37
C LYS A 83 25.25 -3.63 21.92
N GLN A 84 25.50 -3.25 20.68
CA GLN A 84 26.85 -3.09 20.14
C GLN A 84 27.64 -2.07 20.95
N VAL A 85 27.10 -0.86 21.17
CA VAL A 85 27.78 0.19 21.96
C VAL A 85 28.09 -0.31 23.37
N LYS A 86 27.12 -0.97 24.03
CA LYS A 86 27.34 -1.52 25.37
C LYS A 86 28.46 -2.57 25.40
N LEU A 87 28.49 -3.45 24.40
CA LEU A 87 29.54 -4.48 24.29
C LEU A 87 30.90 -3.85 23.98
N GLU A 88 30.96 -2.81 23.14
CA GLU A 88 32.21 -2.08 22.87
C GLU A 88 32.74 -1.40 24.13
N GLU A 89 31.87 -0.75 24.92
CA GLU A 89 32.25 -0.19 26.22
C GLU A 89 32.76 -1.27 27.19
N GLU A 90 32.12 -2.43 27.20
CA GLU A 90 32.52 -3.56 28.04
C GLU A 90 33.88 -4.13 27.61
N ILE A 91 34.14 -4.25 26.31
CA ILE A 91 35.44 -4.64 25.77
C ILE A 91 36.52 -3.63 26.20
N VAL A 92 36.26 -2.33 26.11
CA VAL A 92 37.22 -1.30 26.54
C VAL A 92 37.53 -1.44 28.03
N LYS A 93 36.51 -1.62 28.88
CA LYS A 93 36.69 -1.83 30.31
C LYS A 93 37.47 -3.11 30.61
N LEU A 94 37.17 -4.20 29.91
CA LEU A 94 37.84 -5.50 30.10
C LEU A 94 39.27 -5.53 29.56
N ASN A 95 39.70 -4.53 28.77
CA ASN A 95 41.10 -4.36 28.38
C ASN A 95 41.90 -3.49 29.37
N ASP A 96 41.26 -2.96 30.42
CA ASP A 96 41.89 -2.15 31.46
C ASP A 96 42.21 -3.00 32.69
N ASP A 97 43.50 -3.18 32.98
CA ASP A 97 44.00 -3.96 34.12
C ASP A 97 43.45 -3.47 35.47
N GLU A 98 43.21 -2.16 35.64
CA GLU A 98 42.65 -1.61 36.88
C GLU A 98 41.19 -2.03 37.06
N TYR A 99 40.43 -2.09 35.96
CA TYR A 99 39.06 -2.57 35.96
C TYR A 99 38.97 -4.07 36.24
N ILE A 100 39.88 -4.87 35.66
CA ILE A 100 39.98 -6.31 35.95
C ILE A 100 40.34 -6.53 37.42
N ALA A 101 41.30 -5.78 37.96
CA ALA A 101 41.66 -5.86 39.38
C ALA A 101 40.49 -5.51 40.31
N LYS A 102 39.64 -4.53 39.94
CA LYS A 102 38.40 -4.23 40.68
C LYS A 102 37.41 -5.40 40.68
N ILE A 103 37.25 -6.08 39.54
CA ILE A 103 36.42 -7.29 39.45
C ILE A 103 37.01 -8.40 40.32
N ALA A 104 38.32 -8.63 40.26
CA ALA A 104 38.99 -9.65 41.06
C ALA A 104 38.85 -9.39 42.58
N ARG A 105 38.97 -8.13 43.01
CA ARG A 105 38.72 -7.72 44.41
C ARG A 105 37.27 -7.96 44.82
N ARG A 106 36.30 -7.58 43.98
CA ARG A 106 34.86 -7.63 44.29
C ARG A 106 34.30 -9.05 44.28
N ASP A 107 34.60 -9.82 43.23
CA ASP A 107 33.92 -11.08 42.93
C ASP A 107 34.73 -12.30 43.40
N TYR A 108 36.06 -12.15 43.52
CA TYR A 108 36.97 -13.24 43.89
C TYR A 108 37.77 -12.98 45.16
N PHE A 109 37.53 -11.84 45.85
CA PHE A 109 38.26 -11.45 47.06
C PHE A 109 39.78 -11.54 46.88
N LEU A 110 40.29 -11.13 45.72
CA LEU A 110 41.72 -11.08 45.44
C LEU A 110 42.32 -9.76 45.96
N SER A 111 43.43 -9.82 46.68
CA SER A 111 44.16 -8.65 47.17
C SER A 111 45.65 -8.72 46.79
N GLU A 112 46.32 -7.57 46.74
CA GLU A 112 47.76 -7.50 46.49
C GLU A 112 48.59 -7.79 47.74
N ASP A 113 49.89 -8.00 47.57
CA ASP A 113 50.82 -8.24 48.67
C ASP A 113 50.77 -7.06 49.66
N HIS A 114 50.55 -7.36 50.94
CA HIS A 114 50.37 -6.41 52.07
C HIS A 114 48.98 -5.76 52.19
N GLU A 115 47.95 -6.22 51.48
CA GLU A 115 46.55 -5.82 51.70
C GLU A 115 45.82 -6.80 52.65
N ILE A 116 44.86 -6.32 53.45
CA ILE A 116 44.03 -7.13 54.37
C ILE A 116 42.56 -7.01 53.94
N ILE A 117 41.90 -8.14 53.70
CA ILE A 117 40.49 -8.21 53.28
C ILE A 117 39.59 -8.29 54.51
N PHE A 118 38.58 -7.42 54.57
CA PHE A 118 37.52 -7.46 55.57
C PHE A 118 36.20 -7.84 54.89
N SER A 119 35.68 -9.04 55.19
CA SER A 119 34.32 -9.43 54.80
C SER A 119 33.35 -9.08 55.93
N ILE A 120 32.31 -8.32 55.60
CA ILE A 120 31.19 -8.12 56.51
C ILE A 120 30.30 -9.37 56.34
N PRO A 121 29.98 -10.10 57.41
CA PRO A 121 29.06 -11.22 57.31
C PRO A 121 27.70 -10.70 56.83
N ASP A 122 27.11 -11.37 55.84
CA ASP A 122 25.75 -11.04 55.40
C ASP A 122 24.81 -11.19 56.61
N GLU A 123 24.17 -10.09 57.00
CA GLU A 123 23.11 -10.10 58.00
C GLU A 123 21.87 -10.73 57.35
N ASP A 124 21.56 -11.97 57.73
CA ASP A 124 20.24 -12.59 57.46
C ASP A 124 19.10 -11.77 58.09
#